data_AF-A0A3D5CLH3-F1
#
_entry.id   AF-A0A3D5CLH3-F1
#
_cell.length_a   1.000
_cell.length_b   1.000
_cell.length_c   1.000
_cell.angle_alpha   90.00
_cell.angle_beta   90.00
_cell.angle_gamma   90.00
#
_symmetry.space_group_name_H-M   'P 1'
#
loop_
_entity.id
_entity.type
_entity.pdbx_description
1 polymer ?
#
loop_
_entity_poly.entity_id
_entity_poly.type
_entity_poly.pdbx_seq_one_letter_code
_entity_poly.pdbx_strand_id
1 'polypeptide(L)'
;IEEAHKFLDPEISQHTIFGTIARELRKYNVTLLVVDQRPSGIDDEVMSQIGTRVTCLLDNESDIRAVFSGVSGASALREVLARLDTQQQALIMGHAVPMPVVIRTRDYGPELYAEISQQEHKLQSDSEKVAQAKTDLFG
;
A
#
# COMPACT_ATOMS: atom_id res chain seq x y z
N ILE A 1 0.30 8.56 -1.01
CA ILE A 1 1.44 9.49 -0.92
C ILE A 1 2.58 8.82 -1.65
N GLU A 2 2.94 9.37 -2.81
CA GLU A 2 4.14 8.96 -3.55
C GLU A 2 5.37 9.69 -2.97
N GLU A 3 6.52 9.02 -2.94
CA GLU A 3 7.77 9.53 -2.35
C GLU A 3 7.55 10.05 -0.92
N ALA A 4 6.85 9.26 -0.13
CA ALA A 4 6.39 9.62 1.21
C ALA A 4 7.51 9.98 2.20
N HIS A 5 8.74 9.51 2.01
CA HIS A 5 9.89 9.92 2.82
C HIS A 5 10.15 11.43 2.74
N LYS A 6 9.64 12.14 1.73
CA LYS A 6 9.73 13.61 1.64
C LYS A 6 8.78 14.37 2.57
N PHE A 7 7.76 13.67 3.09
CA PHE A 7 6.68 14.26 3.88
C PHE A 7 6.55 13.63 5.27
N LEU A 8 7.06 12.41 5.42
CA LEU A 8 6.95 11.56 6.60
C LEU A 8 8.32 11.25 7.21
N ASP A 9 9.38 11.97 6.84
CA ASP A 9 10.65 11.87 7.58
C ASP A 9 10.51 12.38 9.02
N PRO A 10 11.38 11.94 9.95
CA PRO A 10 11.26 12.30 11.36
C PRO A 10 11.20 13.80 11.65
N GLU A 11 11.94 14.62 10.88
CA GLU A 11 12.03 16.06 11.11
C GLU A 11 10.78 16.80 10.61
N ILE A 12 10.21 16.36 9.49
CA ILE A 12 9.09 17.04 8.84
C ILE A 12 7.73 16.45 9.27
N SER A 13 7.66 15.15 9.59
CA SER A 13 6.39 14.46 9.87
C SER A 13 5.61 15.02 11.06
N GLN A 14 6.28 15.69 12.01
CA GLN A 14 5.62 16.34 13.14
C GLN A 14 4.95 17.66 12.76
N HIS A 15 5.38 18.27 11.65
CA HIS A 15 4.92 19.58 11.20
C HIS A 15 3.99 19.50 9.99
N THR A 16 3.83 18.32 9.37
CA THR A 16 2.95 18.14 8.21
C THR A 16 1.61 17.52 8.58
N ILE A 17 0.60 17.87 7.77
CA ILE A 17 -0.72 17.24 7.85
C ILE A 17 -0.63 15.73 7.57
N PHE A 18 0.29 15.30 6.71
CA PHE A 18 0.46 13.88 6.39
C PHE A 18 0.93 13.07 7.59
N GLY A 19 1.88 13.57 8.38
CA GLY A 19 2.29 12.88 9.60
C GLY A 19 1.21 12.93 10.69
N THR A 20 0.42 13.99 10.76
CA THR A 20 -0.76 14.04 11.64
C THR A 20 -1.80 12.97 11.25
N ILE A 21 -2.15 12.91 9.97
CA ILE A 21 -3.06 11.88 9.43
C ILE A 21 -2.49 10.49 9.70
N ALA A 22 -1.20 10.27 9.48
CA ALA A 22 -0.57 8.97 9.70
C ALA A 22 -0.68 8.48 11.16
N ARG A 23 -0.61 9.39 12.15
CA ARG A 23 -0.78 9.05 13.58
C ARG A 23 -2.22 8.89 14.02
N GLU A 24 -3.15 9.61 13.38
CA GLU A 24 -4.56 9.64 13.79
C GLU A 24 -5.53 8.87 12.88
N LEU A 25 -5.03 8.22 11.83
CA LEU A 25 -5.84 7.52 10.82
C LEU A 25 -6.90 6.58 11.42
N ARG A 26 -6.56 5.87 12.51
CA ARG A 26 -7.47 4.94 13.21
C ARG A 26 -8.62 5.63 13.92
N LYS A 27 -8.43 6.88 14.38
CA LYS A 27 -9.46 7.66 15.10
C LYS A 27 -10.56 8.15 14.16
N TYR A 28 -10.21 8.41 12.90
CA TYR A 28 -11.10 9.02 11.92
C TYR A 28 -11.47 8.09 10.75
N ASN A 29 -11.17 6.79 10.86
CA ASN A 29 -11.44 5.79 9.82
C ASN A 29 -10.87 6.18 8.44
N VAL A 30 -9.72 6.84 8.42
CA VAL A 30 -9.02 7.22 7.19
C VAL A 30 -8.02 6.11 6.82
N THR A 31 -7.92 5.82 5.52
CA THR A 31 -6.87 4.93 5.01
C THR A 31 -5.81 5.74 4.30
N LEU A 32 -4.54 5.49 4.64
CA LEU A 32 -3.41 6.09 3.98
C LEU A 32 -2.65 5.03 3.19
N LEU A 33 -2.54 5.23 1.88
CA LEU A 33 -1.63 4.46 1.03
C LEU A 33 -0.32 5.23 0.90
N VAL A 34 0.78 4.59 1.30
CA VAL A 34 2.14 5.14 1.24
C VAL A 34 2.94 4.33 0.23
N VAL A 35 3.57 5.01 -0.71
CA VAL A 35 4.43 4.43 -1.73
C VAL A 35 5.79 5.09 -1.63
N ASP A 36 6.83 4.29 -1.38
CA ASP A 36 8.18 4.79 -1.21
C ASP A 36 9.23 3.73 -1.58
N GLN A 37 10.37 4.21 -2.06
CA GLN A 37 11.56 3.42 -2.41
C GLN A 37 12.61 3.35 -1.28
N ARG A 38 12.47 4.20 -0.25
CA ARG A 38 13.34 4.35 0.93
C ARG A 38 12.50 4.31 2.20
N PRO A 39 11.94 3.15 2.57
CA PRO A 39 11.14 3.01 3.78
C PRO A 39 11.90 3.37 5.07
N SER A 40 13.24 3.32 5.08
CA SER A 40 14.05 3.78 6.22
C SER A 40 14.10 5.30 6.40
N GLY A 41 13.63 6.07 5.41
CA GLY A 41 13.48 7.52 5.52
C GLY A 41 12.15 7.95 6.14
N ILE A 42 11.25 7.01 6.46
CA ILE A 42 9.96 7.29 7.09
C ILE A 42 10.13 7.18 8.61
N ASP A 43 9.51 8.11 9.34
CA ASP A 43 9.47 8.12 10.80
C ASP A 43 8.98 6.78 11.38
N ASP A 44 9.70 6.27 12.39
CA ASP A 44 9.43 4.96 13.01
C ASP A 44 8.03 4.87 13.66
N GLU A 45 7.52 5.98 14.20
CA GLU A 45 6.17 6.05 14.76
C GLU A 45 5.15 5.88 13.64
N VAL A 46 5.35 6.57 12.52
CA VAL A 46 4.51 6.47 11.31
C VAL A 46 4.58 5.06 10.72
N MET A 47 5.78 4.48 10.57
CA MET A 47 5.97 3.12 10.09
C MET A 47 5.24 2.09 10.96
N SER A 48 5.19 2.31 12.27
CA SER A 48 4.47 1.46 13.23
C SER A 48 2.95 1.55 13.07
N GLN A 49 2.40 2.63 12.51
CA GLN A 49 0.98 2.75 12.19
C GLN A 49 0.59 2.05 10.89
N ILE A 50 1.55 1.79 9.99
CA ILE A 50 1.31 1.09 8.73
C ILE A 50 1.02 -0.38 9.00
N GLY A 51 -0.26 -0.73 8.93
CA GLY A 51 -0.73 -2.07 9.28
C GLY A 51 -0.45 -3.13 8.21
N THR A 52 -0.50 -2.76 6.93
CA THR A 52 -0.28 -3.69 5.81
C THR A 52 0.85 -3.15 4.95
N ARG A 53 1.80 -4.02 4.61
CA ARG A 53 2.98 -3.67 3.83
C ARG A 53 3.06 -4.58 2.61
N VAL A 54 3.35 -3.96 1.47
CA VAL A 54 3.65 -4.64 0.22
C VAL A 54 5.05 -4.19 -0.16
N THR A 55 6.00 -5.11 -0.15
CA THR A 55 7.40 -4.80 -0.39
C THR A 55 7.92 -5.61 -1.57
N CYS A 56 8.54 -4.94 -2.52
CA CYS A 56 9.30 -5.58 -3.59
C CYS A 56 10.72 -5.89 -3.09
N LEU A 57 11.58 -6.40 -3.97
CA LEU A 57 12.99 -6.60 -3.64
C LEU A 57 13.62 -5.27 -3.17
N LEU A 58 14.36 -5.33 -2.05
CA LEU A 58 15.10 -4.21 -1.48
C LEU A 58 16.56 -4.63 -1.28
N ASP A 59 17.49 -3.78 -1.69
CA ASP A 59 18.93 -4.05 -1.59
C ASP A 59 19.57 -3.46 -0.32
N ASN A 60 18.97 -2.41 0.24
CA ASN A 60 19.53 -1.69 1.36
C ASN A 60 19.08 -2.29 2.70
N GLU A 61 20.06 -2.63 3.53
CA GLU A 61 19.87 -3.15 4.89
C GLU A 61 19.00 -2.27 5.79
N SER A 62 19.12 -0.95 5.70
CA SER A 62 18.28 -0.05 6.51
C SER A 62 16.82 -0.14 6.09
N ASP A 63 16.56 -0.20 4.78
CA ASP A 63 15.22 -0.30 4.22
C ASP A 63 14.57 -1.66 4.53
N ILE A 64 15.33 -2.75 4.41
CA ILE A 64 14.91 -4.10 4.80
C ILE A 64 14.49 -4.11 6.28
N ARG A 65 15.30 -3.53 7.16
CA ARG A 65 14.98 -3.45 8.60
C ARG A 65 13.72 -2.62 8.86
N ALA A 66 13.56 -1.49 8.17
CA ALA A 66 12.40 -0.62 8.34
C ALA A 66 11.09 -1.34 7.95
N VAL A 67 11.07 -2.07 6.83
CA VAL A 67 9.88 -2.81 6.38
C VAL A 67 9.48 -3.91 7.37
N PHE A 68 10.46 -4.63 7.91
CA PHE A 68 10.21 -5.71 8.87
C PHE A 68 10.12 -5.23 10.33
N SER A 69 10.17 -3.92 10.58
CA SER A 69 9.99 -3.36 11.91
C SER A 69 8.62 -3.74 12.48
N GLY A 70 8.63 -4.28 13.71
CA GLY A 70 7.43 -4.77 14.40
C GLY A 70 6.85 -6.09 13.85
N VAL A 71 7.51 -6.76 12.90
CA VAL A 71 7.04 -8.04 12.34
C VAL A 71 7.73 -9.22 13.05
N SER A 72 6.93 -10.17 13.54
CA SER A 72 7.43 -11.41 14.11
C SER A 72 8.05 -12.30 13.02
N GLY A 73 9.20 -12.91 13.30
CA GLY A 73 9.88 -13.77 12.31
C GLY A 73 10.62 -13.00 11.20
N ALA A 74 10.97 -11.72 11.45
CA ALA A 74 11.67 -10.85 10.49
C ALA A 74 12.90 -11.51 9.81
N SER A 75 13.68 -12.33 10.53
CA SER A 75 14.86 -13.01 9.96
C SER A 75 14.49 -13.96 8.82
N ALA A 76 13.45 -14.79 9.00
CA ALA A 76 13.01 -15.71 7.97
C ALA A 76 12.37 -14.96 6.78
N LEU A 77 11.63 -13.89 7.06
CA LEU A 77 10.99 -13.07 6.03
C LEU A 77 12.01 -12.29 5.21
N ARG A 78 13.12 -11.91 5.82
CA ARG A 78 14.26 -11.33 5.12
C ARG A 78 14.92 -12.33 4.16
N GLU A 79 15.07 -13.59 4.55
CA GLU A 79 15.55 -14.63 3.62
C GLU A 79 14.59 -14.85 2.45
N VAL A 80 13.28 -14.77 2.70
CA VAL A 80 12.26 -14.83 1.64
C VAL A 80 12.37 -13.62 0.71
N LEU A 81 12.54 -12.41 1.27
CA LEU A 81 12.70 -11.19 0.50
C LEU A 81 13.92 -11.26 -0.43
N ALA A 82 15.05 -11.77 0.08
CA ALA A 82 16.29 -11.93 -0.69
C ALA A 82 16.18 -12.98 -1.82
N ARG A 83 15.14 -13.82 -1.80
CA ARG A 83 14.86 -14.82 -2.85
C ARG A 83 13.80 -14.36 -3.84
N LEU A 84 13.21 -13.18 -3.65
CA LEU A 84 12.25 -12.64 -4.62
C LEU A 84 12.95 -12.37 -5.94
N ASP A 85 12.25 -12.68 -7.02
CA ASP A 85 12.64 -12.24 -8.35
C ASP A 85 12.56 -10.71 -8.41
N THR A 86 13.56 -10.11 -9.04
CA THR A 86 13.61 -8.67 -9.34
C THR A 86 12.39 -8.19 -10.12
N GLN A 87 11.76 -9.08 -10.89
CA GLN A 87 10.58 -8.74 -11.68
C GLN A 87 9.31 -9.38 -11.11
N GLN A 88 8.30 -8.53 -10.96
CA GLN A 88 6.92 -8.92 -10.70
C GLN A 88 6.66 -9.72 -9.43
N GLN A 89 7.59 -9.77 -8.47
CA GLN A 89 7.33 -10.40 -7.18
C GLN A 89 7.32 -9.38 -6.05
N ALA A 90 6.35 -9.54 -5.16
CA ALA A 90 6.23 -8.73 -3.96
C ALA A 90 5.85 -9.60 -2.77
N LEU A 91 6.37 -9.26 -1.60
CA LEU A 91 6.00 -9.83 -0.32
C LEU A 91 4.91 -8.97 0.31
N ILE A 92 3.75 -9.56 0.57
CA ILE A 92 2.65 -8.93 1.31
C ILE A 92 2.68 -9.44 2.75
N MET A 93 2.53 -8.52 3.68
CA MET A 93 2.48 -8.82 5.11
C MET A 93 1.69 -7.80 5.91
N GLY A 94 1.39 -8.16 7.16
CA GLY A 94 0.62 -7.33 8.08
C GLY A 94 -0.86 -7.69 8.10
N HIS A 95 -1.71 -6.75 8.47
CA HIS A 95 -3.09 -7.00 8.87
C HIS A 95 -4.01 -7.50 7.74
N ALA A 96 -3.64 -7.30 6.47
CA ALA A 96 -4.43 -7.76 5.33
C ALA A 96 -4.31 -9.27 5.07
N VAL A 97 -3.29 -9.96 5.60
CA VAL A 97 -3.03 -11.38 5.33
C VAL A 97 -2.73 -12.15 6.63
N PRO A 98 -3.24 -13.38 6.80
CA PRO A 98 -3.03 -14.16 8.04
C PRO A 98 -1.58 -14.61 8.23
N MET A 99 -0.83 -14.70 7.14
CA MET A 99 0.60 -14.99 7.11
C MET A 99 1.24 -14.22 5.96
N PRO A 100 2.53 -13.83 6.06
CA PRO A 100 3.25 -13.22 4.95
C PRO A 100 3.27 -14.13 3.72
N VAL A 101 2.95 -13.57 2.55
CA VAL A 101 2.86 -14.31 1.29
C VAL A 101 3.60 -13.60 0.17
N VAL A 102 4.28 -14.38 -0.68
CA VAL A 102 4.85 -13.87 -1.92
C VAL A 102 3.78 -13.92 -3.00
N ILE A 103 3.53 -12.79 -3.64
CA ILE A 103 2.61 -12.66 -4.76
C ILE A 103 3.38 -12.33 -6.03
N ARG A 104 2.77 -12.68 -7.16
CA ARG A 104 3.20 -12.20 -8.48
C ARG A 104 2.26 -11.08 -8.94
N THR A 105 2.82 -9.92 -9.27
CA THR A 105 2.06 -8.80 -9.82
C THR A 105 1.69 -9.08 -11.28
N ARG A 106 0.55 -8.53 -11.74
CA ARG A 106 0.13 -8.67 -13.13
C ARG A 106 1.08 -7.93 -14.08
N ASP A 107 1.13 -8.36 -15.33
CA ASP A 107 1.86 -7.68 -16.40
C ASP A 107 1.25 -6.31 -16.71
N TYR A 108 2.09 -5.28 -16.70
CA TYR A 108 1.71 -3.95 -17.18
C TYR A 108 1.79 -3.92 -18.71
N GLY A 109 0.70 -4.33 -19.36
CA GLY A 109 0.61 -4.43 -20.81
C GLY A 109 -0.73 -3.92 -21.37
N PRO A 110 -0.86 -3.86 -22.71
CA PRO A 110 -2.09 -3.40 -23.37
C PRO A 110 -3.35 -4.13 -22.90
N GLU A 111 -3.21 -5.42 -22.57
CA GLU A 111 -4.28 -6.26 -22.05
C GLU A 111 -4.79 -5.76 -20.70
N LEU A 112 -3.89 -5.41 -19.76
CA LEU A 112 -4.26 -4.84 -18.46
C LEU A 112 -4.98 -3.51 -18.63
N TYR A 113 -4.45 -2.61 -19.47
CA TYR A 113 -5.09 -1.32 -19.72
C TYR A 113 -6.48 -1.50 -20.35
N ALA A 114 -6.62 -2.41 -21.33
CA ALA A 114 -7.90 -2.71 -21.94
C ALA A 114 -8.91 -3.28 -20.92
N GLU A 115 -8.49 -4.18 -20.04
CA GLU A 115 -9.34 -4.71 -18.96
C GLU A 115 -9.80 -3.62 -18.00
N ILE A 116 -8.88 -2.76 -17.53
CA ILE A 116 -9.20 -1.68 -16.60
C ILE A 116 -10.18 -0.70 -17.24
N SER A 117 -9.94 -0.28 -18.49
CA SER A 117 -10.84 0.63 -19.23
C SER A 117 -12.23 0.03 -19.45
N GLN A 118 -12.31 -1.27 -19.74
CA GLN A 118 -13.60 -1.97 -19.87
C GLN A 118 -14.34 -2.06 -18.53
N GLN A 119 -13.61 -2.27 -17.43
CA GLN A 119 -14.17 -2.25 -16.08
C GLN A 119 -14.72 -0.87 -15.71
N GLU A 120 -14.01 0.21 -16.02
CA GLU A 120 -14.46 1.58 -15.77
C GLU A 120 -15.78 1.89 -16.50
N HIS A 121 -15.86 1.56 -17.79
CA HIS A 121 -17.09 1.75 -18.56
C HIS A 121 -18.28 0.95 -18.01
N LYS A 122 -18.02 -0.28 -17.54
CA LYS A 122 -19.06 -1.14 -16.96
C LYS A 122 -19.57 -0.57 -15.64
N LEU A 123 -18.66 -0.13 -14.76
CA LEU A 123 -18.98 0.50 -13.46
C LEU A 123 -19.78 1.80 -13.61
N GLN A 124 -19.45 2.61 -14.61
CA GLN A 124 -20.21 3.83 -14.94
C GLN A 124 -21.62 3.48 -15.41
N SER A 125 -21.76 2.54 -16.35
CA SER A 125 -23.06 2.13 -16.88
C SER A 125 -23.98 1.51 -15.83
N ASP A 126 -23.41 0.77 -14.86
CA ASP A 126 -24.18 0.16 -13.77
C ASP A 126 -24.58 1.22 -12.73
N SER A 127 -23.72 2.21 -12.47
CA SER A 127 -24.04 3.34 -11.59
C SER A 127 -25.15 4.22 -12.15
N GLU A 128 -25.16 4.49 -13.46
CA GLU A 128 -26.21 5.25 -14.15
C GLU A 128 -27.55 4.51 -14.11
N LYS A 129 -27.56 3.19 -14.34
CA LYS A 129 -28.76 2.36 -14.22
C LYS A 129 -29.31 2.32 -12.80
N VAL A 130 -28.45 2.24 -11.80
CA VAL A 130 -28.85 2.28 -10.38
C VAL A 130 -29.41 3.66 -10.00
N ALA A 131 -28.84 4.74 -10.53
CA ALA A 131 -29.36 6.09 -10.32
C ALA A 131 -30.75 6.27 -10.96
N GLN A 132 -30.92 5.82 -12.21
CA GLN A 132 -32.21 5.88 -12.90
C GLN A 132 -33.29 5.05 -12.19
N ALA A 133 -32.97 3.81 -11.79
CA ALA A 133 -33.91 2.96 -11.06
C ALA A 133 -34.31 3.52 -9.70
N LYS A 134 -33.45 4.28 -9.02
CA LYS A 134 -33.82 5.01 -7.80
C LYS A 134 -34.78 6.16 -8.09
N THR A 135 -34.54 6.93 -9.14
CA THR A 135 -35.43 8.03 -9.53
C THR A 135 -36.82 7.50 -9.89
N ASP A 136 -36.90 6.37 -10.58
CA ASP A 136 -38.17 5.75 -10.98
C ASP A 136 -38.93 5.11 -9.80
N LEU A 137 -38.26 4.79 -8.69
CA LEU A 137 -38.85 4.14 -7.51
C LEU A 137 -39.32 5.13 -6.43
N PHE A 138 -38.74 6.33 -6.40
CA PHE A 138 -38.98 7.33 -5.36
C PHE A 138 -39.53 8.66 -5.90
N GLY A 139 -39.79 8.77 -7.21
CA GLY A 139 -40.50 9.88 -7.86
C GLY A 139 -41.95 9.52 -8.17
#